data_AF-C0BF15-F1
#
_entry.id   AF-C0BF15-F1
#
_cell.length_a   1.000
_cell.length_b   1.000
_cell.length_c   1.000
_cell.angle_alpha   90.00
_cell.angle_beta   90.00
_cell.angle_gamma   90.00
#
_symmetry.space_group_name_H-M   'P 1'
#
loop_
_entity.id
_entity.type
_entity.pdbx_description
1 polymer ?
#
loop_
_entity_poly.entity_id
_entity_poly.type
_entity_poly.pdbx_seq_one_letter_code
_entity_poly.pdbx_strand_id
1 'polypeptide(L)' 'MSIVYENNQQIVIEIKKLMLEKQISQREIAEKLGIKPQGLTKLLTKKNFGFEDAEKILSAIGYKLILDFSPDDNVCNSEE' A
#
# COMPACT_ATOMS: atom_id res chain seq x y z
N MET A 1 3.22 -3.87 -11.48
CA MET A 1 4.10 -2.70 -11.29
C MET A 1 4.83 -2.88 -9.98
N SER A 2 6.13 -2.60 -9.96
CA SER A 2 6.97 -2.66 -8.76
C SER A 2 7.43 -1.24 -8.46
N ILE A 3 7.49 -0.88 -7.18
CA ILE A 3 7.98 0.42 -6.72
C ILE A 3 9.15 0.22 -5.76
N VAL A 4 10.11 1.15 -5.77
CA VAL A 4 11.13 1.24 -4.72
C VAL A 4 10.49 1.96 -3.55
N TYR A 5 10.51 1.33 -2.37
CA TYR A 5 9.93 1.90 -1.15
C TYR A 5 10.75 3.10 -0.67
N GLU A 6 10.07 4.24 -0.50
CA GLU A 6 10.64 5.47 0.08
C GLU A 6 10.03 5.78 1.45
N ASN A 7 8.71 5.69 1.55
CA ASN A 7 7.96 5.99 2.76
C ASN A 7 6.53 5.42 2.73
N ASN A 8 5.86 5.40 3.88
CA ASN A 8 4.51 4.86 4.01
C ASN A 8 3.44 5.65 3.22
N GLN A 9 3.64 6.95 2.96
CA GLN A 9 2.68 7.74 2.17
C GLN A 9 2.68 7.30 0.70
N GLN A 10 3.85 6.94 0.16
CA GLN A 10 3.98 6.36 -1.18
C GLN A 10 3.10 5.12 -1.33
N ILE A 11 3.09 4.21 -0.34
CA ILE A 11 2.26 3.00 -0.37
C ILE A 11 0.77 3.35 -0.46
N VAL A 12 0.30 4.36 0.28
CA VAL A 12 -1.09 4.84 0.19
C VAL A 12 -1.41 5.38 -1.20
N ILE A 13 -0.48 6.10 -1.83
CA ILE A 13 -0.63 6.62 -3.19
C ILE A 13 -0.74 5.48 -4.20
N GLU A 14 0.12 4.47 -4.11
CA GLU A 14 0.07 3.31 -5.00
C GLU A 14 -1.22 2.51 -4.86
N ILE A 15 -1.72 2.30 -3.64
CA ILE A 15 -3.03 1.67 -3.42
C ILE A 15 -4.14 2.50 -4.09
N LYS A 16 -4.11 3.84 -3.96
CA LYS A 16 -5.11 4.72 -4.61
C LYS A 16 -5.02 4.67 -6.13
N LYS A 17 -3.83 4.60 -6.72
CA LYS A 17 -3.65 4.42 -8.17
C LYS A 17 -4.25 3.08 -8.61
N LEU A 18 -3.96 2.01 -7.90
CA LEU A 18 -4.53 0.68 -8.16
C LEU A 18 -6.08 0.71 -8.12
N MET A 19 -6.66 1.41 -7.14
CA MET A 19 -8.11 1.59 -7.05
C MET A 19 -8.68 2.29 -8.29
N LEU A 20 -8.02 3.35 -8.77
CA LEU A 20 -8.43 4.07 -9.97
C LEU A 20 -8.33 3.20 -11.23
N GLU A 21 -7.20 2.51 -11.41
CA GLU A 21 -6.95 1.62 -12.55
C GLU A 21 -7.96 0.47 -12.64
N LYS A 22 -8.35 -0.08 -11.50
CA LYS A 22 -9.29 -1.21 -11.42
C LYS A 22 -10.74 -0.78 -11.21
N GLN A 23 -11.00 0.53 -11.22
CA GLN A 23 -12.32 1.11 -10.95
C GLN A 23 -12.96 0.63 -9.64
N ILE A 24 -12.12 0.36 -8.64
CA ILE A 24 -12.55 -0.11 -7.33
C ILE A 24 -12.89 1.10 -6.45
N SER A 25 -14.12 1.15 -5.98
CA SER A 25 -14.57 2.26 -5.13
C SER A 25 -14.15 2.07 -3.66
N GLN A 26 -13.98 3.17 -2.92
CA GLN A 26 -13.77 3.11 -1.46
C GLN A 26 -14.92 2.38 -0.73
N ARG A 27 -16.15 2.51 -1.23
CA ARG A 27 -17.32 1.83 -0.65
C ARG A 27 -17.18 0.32 -0.76
N GLU A 28 -16.80 -0.18 -1.93
CA GLU A 28 -16.62 -1.62 -2.16
C GLU A 28 -15.55 -2.21 -1.24
N ILE A 29 -14.42 -1.51 -1.06
CA ILE A 29 -13.36 -1.96 -0.13
C ILE A 29 -13.87 -1.98 1.30
N ALA A 30 -14.59 -0.93 1.73
CA ALA A 30 -15.14 -0.85 3.07
C ALA A 30 -16.13 -1.99 3.35
N GLU A 31 -16.99 -2.32 2.37
CA GLU A 31 -17.91 -3.45 2.44
C GLU A 31 -17.18 -4.79 2.59
N LYS A 32 -16.15 -5.04 1.77
CA LYS A 32 -15.34 -6.27 1.85
C LYS A 32 -14.56 -6.38 3.15
N LEU A 33 -14.19 -5.26 3.76
CA LEU A 33 -13.56 -5.19 5.07
C LEU A 33 -14.54 -5.25 6.25
N GLY A 34 -15.86 -5.22 6.00
CA GLY A 34 -16.87 -5.18 7.06
C GLY A 34 -16.86 -3.89 7.89
N ILE A 35 -16.41 -2.77 7.31
CA ILE A 35 -16.31 -1.47 7.98
C ILE A 35 -17.16 -0.40 7.29
N LYS A 36 -17.44 0.70 7.99
CA LYS A 36 -18.08 1.88 7.37
C LYS A 36 -17.08 2.59 6.42
N PRO A 37 -17.54 3.26 5.35
CA PRO A 37 -16.67 4.02 4.44
C PRO A 37 -15.72 5.00 5.14
N GLN A 38 -16.21 5.71 6.17
CA GLN A 38 -15.38 6.60 6.99
C GLN A 38 -14.23 5.88 7.71
N GLY A 39 -14.43 4.61 8.08
CA GLY A 39 -13.39 3.77 8.68
C GLY A 39 -12.25 3.51 7.70
N LEU A 40 -12.55 3.27 6.42
CA LEU A 40 -11.53 3.13 5.38
C LEU A 40 -10.80 4.45 5.14
N THR A 41 -11.51 5.58 5.11
CA THR A 41 -10.86 6.90 5.00
C THR A 41 -9.86 7.12 6.14
N LYS A 42 -10.26 6.83 7.38
CA LYS A 42 -9.36 6.92 8.55
C LYS A 42 -8.15 5.99 8.44
N LEU A 43 -8.33 4.79 7.89
CA LEU A 43 -7.24 3.84 7.66
C LEU A 43 -6.24 4.42 6.64
N LEU A 44 -6.72 4.93 5.50
CA LEU A 44 -5.90 5.52 4.45
C LEU A 44 -5.20 6.83 4.85
N THR A 45 -5.70 7.54 5.86
CA THR A 45 -5.11 8.80 6.37
C THR A 45 -4.40 8.63 7.72
N LYS A 46 -4.19 7.40 8.18
CA LYS A 46 -3.55 7.10 9.46
C LYS A 46 -2.11 7.63 9.45
N LYS A 47 -1.72 8.41 10.47
CA LYS A 47 -0.35 8.97 10.60
C LYS A 47 0.72 7.87 10.55
N ASN A 48 0.45 6.75 11.22
CA ASN A 48 1.31 5.57 11.28
C ASN A 48 0.72 4.45 10.39
N PHE A 49 0.36 4.78 9.15
CA PHE A 49 -0.01 3.77 8.16
C PHE A 49 1.18 2.82 7.94
N GLY A 50 0.94 1.51 7.99
CA GLY A 50 1.99 0.50 7.83
C GLY A 50 1.61 -0.64 6.90
N PHE A 51 2.51 -1.61 6.73
CA PHE A 51 2.33 -2.74 5.83
C PHE A 51 1.12 -3.62 6.20
N GLU A 52 0.79 -3.78 7.48
CA GLU A 52 -0.42 -4.51 7.90
C GLU A 52 -1.71 -3.82 7.43
N ASP A 53 -1.76 -2.48 7.52
CA ASP A 53 -2.89 -1.71 7.02
C ASP A 53 -3.01 -1.85 5.49
N ALA A 54 -1.87 -1.83 4.78
CA ALA A 54 -1.80 -2.03 3.34
C ALA A 54 -2.25 -3.44 2.91
N GLU A 55 -1.70 -4.48 3.54
CA GLU A 55 -2.05 -5.89 3.28
C GLU A 55 -3.53 -6.13 3.50
N LYS A 56 -4.12 -5.54 4.56
CA LYS A 56 -5.55 -5.64 4.83
C LYS A 56 -6.39 -5.07 3.69
N ILE A 57 -6.04 -3.88 3.19
CA ILE A 57 -6.75 -3.25 2.07
C ILE A 57 -6.58 -4.04 0.79
N LEU A 58 -5.35 -4.45 0.47
CA LEU A 58 -5.02 -5.22 -0.73
C LEU A 58 -5.74 -6.57 -0.74
N SER A 59 -5.75 -7.28 0.39
CA SER A 59 -6.45 -8.55 0.55
C SER A 59 -7.94 -8.41 0.28
N ALA A 60 -8.56 -7.31 0.73
CA ALA A 60 -9.97 -7.05 0.46
C ALA A 60 -10.28 -6.87 -1.02
N ILE A 61 -9.29 -6.51 -1.85
CA ILE A 61 -9.47 -6.35 -3.30
C ILE A 61 -8.86 -7.48 -4.12
N GLY A 62 -8.42 -8.57 -3.46
CA GLY A 62 -7.86 -9.75 -4.13
C GLY A 62 -6.39 -9.60 -4.54
N TYR A 63 -5.66 -8.69 -3.90
CA TYR A 63 -4.23 -8.48 -4.10
C TYR A 63 -3.45 -8.92 -2.86
N LYS A 64 -2.18 -9.27 -3.07
CA LYS A 64 -1.23 -9.62 -2.01
C LYS A 64 -0.12 -8.59 -1.98
N LEU A 65 0.27 -8.12 -0.79
CA LEU A 65 1.48 -7.34 -0.61
C LEU A 65 2.69 -8.26 -0.73
N ILE A 66 3.61 -7.90 -1.62
CA ILE A 66 4.90 -8.58 -1.78
C ILE A 66 5.98 -7.57 -1.45
N LEU A 67 6.88 -7.95 -0.54
CA LEU A 67 8.08 -7.21 -0.21
C LEU A 67 9.27 -7.97 -0.81
N ASP A 68 10.11 -7.25 -1.54
CA ASP A 68 11.29 -7.79 -2.21
C ASP A 68 12.52 -6.96 -1.83
N PHE A 69 13.71 -7.52 -2.02
CA PHE A 69 14.98 -6.90 -1.62
C PHE A 69 15.95 -6.88 -2.80
N SER A 70 16.51 -5.72 -3.08
CA SER A 70 17.57 -5.55 -4.07
C SER A 70 18.87 -5.08 -3.39
N PRO A 71 20.04 -5.43 -3.94
CA PRO A 71 21.29 -4.78 -3.54
C PRO A 71 21.16 -3.27 -3.69
N ASP A 72 21.76 -2.51 -2.77
CA ASP A 72 21.95 -1.08 -2.95
C ASP A 72 23.33 -0.86 -3.58
N ASP A 73 23.34 -0.54 -4.87
CA ASP A 73 24.56 -0.28 -5.63
C ASP A 73 25.40 0.86 -5.03
N ASN A 74 24.84 1.68 -4.13
CA ASN A 74 25.55 2.76 -3.44
C ASN A 74 26.36 2.30 -2.22
N VAL A 75 26.17 1.06 -1.73
CA VAL A 75 26.82 0.55 -0.52
C VAL A 75 28.16 -0.16 -0.81
N CYS A 76 28.43 -0.54 -2.07
CA CYS A 76 29.64 -1.30 -2.45
C CYS A 76 30.86 -0.47 -2.88
N ASN A 77 30.84 0.87 -2.81
CA ASN A 77 31.96 1.73 -3.27
C ASN A 77 32.86 2.27 -2.13
N SER A 78 32.84 1.68 -0.93
CA SER A 78 33.61 2.16 0.23
C SER A 78 34.81 1.30 0.62
N GLU A 79 35.37 0.52 -0.30
CA GLU A 79 36.63 -0.21 -0.07
C GLU A 79 37.53 -0.15 -1.32
N GLU A 80 38.16 1.01 -1.56
CA GLU A 80 39.47 1.13 -2.22
C GLU A 80 40.26 2.29 -1.60
#